data_AF-A0A7L4ZWL2-F1
#
_entry.id   AF-A0A7L4ZWL2-F1
#
_cell.length_a   1.000
_cell.length_b   1.000
_cell.length_c   1.000
_cell.angle_alpha   90.00
_cell.angle_beta   90.00
_cell.angle_gamma   90.00
#
_symmetry.space_group_name_H-M   'P 1'
#
loop_
_entity.id
_entity.type
_entity.pdbx_description
1 polymer ?
#
loop_
_entity_poly.entity_id
_entity_poly.type
_entity_poly.pdbx_seq_one_letter_code
_entity_poly.pdbx_strand_id
1 'polypeptide(L)'
;MRTVRLLLVFVLTVLLLPASYAQKSKAKPKTTTLKAGTLVVLETANPLSSKDAQVGQSVSLRVKYDVVIGGRTVVKAGSAGSAQVVSAEQRKGMGKEGSLSIRPTVVQAVDGQMIPLTGTGVGQSGDDAKGGAIALAVVVSPLFLLKKGKDAVIPAGYEMQATVASETIIE
;
A
#
# COMPACT_ATOMS: atom_id res chain seq x y z
N MET A 1 -64.26 39.55 -12.68
CA MET A 1 -64.44 38.15 -12.23
C MET A 1 -63.58 37.12 -12.99
N ARG A 2 -63.12 37.39 -14.23
CA ARG A 2 -62.29 36.44 -15.01
C ARG A 2 -60.80 36.39 -14.62
N THR A 3 -60.23 37.53 -14.20
CA THR A 3 -58.81 37.65 -13.82
C THR A 3 -58.47 37.03 -12.47
N VAL A 4 -59.38 37.14 -11.49
CA VAL A 4 -59.22 36.52 -10.15
C VAL A 4 -59.26 34.98 -10.24
N ARG A 5 -60.08 34.44 -11.15
CA ARG A 5 -60.16 32.98 -11.41
C ARG A 5 -58.88 32.44 -12.06
N LEU A 6 -58.21 33.25 -12.90
CA LEU A 6 -56.95 32.88 -13.54
C LEU A 6 -55.77 32.90 -12.56
N LEU A 7 -55.73 33.89 -11.67
CA LEU A 7 -54.71 34.02 -10.61
C LEU A 7 -54.83 32.92 -9.54
N LEU A 8 -56.06 32.53 -9.18
CA LEU A 8 -56.30 31.49 -8.17
C LEU A 8 -55.95 30.08 -8.68
N VAL A 9 -56.14 29.80 -9.96
CA VAL A 9 -55.71 28.53 -10.58
C VAL A 9 -54.19 28.46 -10.69
N PHE A 10 -53.52 29.57 -11.00
CA PHE A 10 -52.05 29.61 -11.11
C PHE A 10 -51.36 29.37 -9.75
N VAL A 11 -51.87 29.99 -8.69
CA VAL A 11 -51.38 29.77 -7.31
C VAL A 11 -51.69 28.35 -6.81
N LEU A 12 -52.83 27.77 -7.23
CA LEU A 12 -53.20 26.39 -6.89
C LEU A 12 -52.36 25.35 -7.65
N THR A 13 -51.88 25.65 -8.87
CA THR A 13 -50.98 24.76 -9.63
C THR A 13 -49.53 24.79 -9.16
N VAL A 14 -49.04 25.90 -8.62
CA VAL A 14 -47.67 26.00 -8.07
C VAL A 14 -47.55 25.35 -6.69
N LEU A 15 -48.68 25.18 -5.98
CA LEU A 15 -48.74 24.49 -4.67
C LEU A 15 -48.76 22.95 -4.77
N LEU A 16 -48.81 22.40 -5.99
CA LEU A 16 -48.98 20.97 -6.27
C LEU A 16 -47.78 20.34 -6.99
N LEU A 17 -46.63 21.01 -7.03
CA LEU A 17 -45.38 20.35 -7.40
C LEU A 17 -44.97 19.44 -6.23
N PRO A 18 -45.06 18.10 -6.35
CA PRO A 18 -44.43 17.26 -5.38
C PRO A 18 -42.94 17.57 -5.51
N ALA A 19 -42.36 18.11 -4.45
CA ALA A 19 -40.94 18.07 -4.24
C ALA A 19 -40.55 16.59 -4.08
N SER A 20 -40.55 15.86 -5.20
CA SER A 20 -39.88 14.58 -5.36
C SER A 20 -38.40 14.91 -5.35
N TYR A 21 -37.92 15.32 -4.18
CA TYR A 21 -36.55 15.08 -3.78
C TYR A 21 -36.36 13.59 -3.96
N ALA A 22 -35.65 13.25 -5.04
CA ALA A 22 -35.17 11.93 -5.31
C ALA A 22 -34.52 11.44 -4.01
N GLN A 23 -35.26 10.60 -3.29
CA GLN A 23 -34.76 9.92 -2.12
C GLN A 23 -33.75 8.93 -2.67
N LYS A 24 -32.51 9.40 -2.88
CA LYS A 24 -31.32 8.56 -2.99
C LYS A 24 -31.33 7.76 -1.71
N SER A 25 -31.92 6.57 -1.76
CA SER A 25 -31.80 5.58 -0.72
C SER A 25 -30.30 5.34 -0.59
N LYS A 26 -29.68 5.96 0.42
CA LYS A 26 -28.36 5.57 0.87
C LYS A 26 -28.54 4.13 1.32
N ALA A 27 -28.20 3.19 0.45
CA ALA A 27 -28.08 1.80 0.82
C ALA A 27 -27.25 1.76 2.11
N LYS A 28 -27.78 1.15 3.17
CA LYS A 28 -27.04 0.99 4.43
C LYS A 28 -25.65 0.45 4.08
N PRO A 29 -24.56 1.09 4.54
CA PRO A 29 -23.24 0.52 4.36
C PRO A 29 -23.29 -0.86 5.00
N LYS A 30 -23.15 -1.88 4.17
CA LYS A 30 -23.10 -3.25 4.66
C LYS A 30 -21.68 -3.37 5.22
N THR A 31 -21.55 -3.17 6.51
CA THR A 31 -20.29 -3.24 7.24
C THR A 31 -19.67 -4.63 7.10
N THR A 32 -18.40 -4.70 6.70
CA THR A 32 -17.63 -5.94 6.60
C THR A 32 -16.44 -5.86 7.57
N THR A 33 -16.37 -6.79 8.51
CA THR A 33 -15.28 -6.83 9.49
C THR A 33 -14.02 -7.44 8.86
N LEU A 34 -12.95 -6.66 8.78
CA LEU A 34 -11.61 -7.10 8.44
C LEU A 34 -10.88 -7.52 9.71
N LYS A 35 -10.60 -8.81 9.86
CA LYS A 35 -9.95 -9.35 11.06
C LYS A 35 -8.45 -9.05 11.07
N ALA A 36 -7.90 -8.87 12.28
CA ALA A 36 -6.46 -8.90 12.49
C ALA A 36 -5.86 -10.23 11.98
N GLY A 37 -4.64 -10.19 11.45
CA GLY A 37 -3.98 -11.35 10.85
C GLY A 37 -4.36 -11.62 9.39
N THR A 38 -5.31 -10.88 8.81
CA THR A 38 -5.65 -11.04 7.38
C THR A 38 -4.43 -10.75 6.50
N LEU A 39 -4.06 -11.70 5.65
CA LEU A 39 -2.92 -11.59 4.76
C LEU A 39 -3.18 -10.56 3.64
N VAL A 40 -2.24 -9.66 3.44
CA VAL A 40 -2.20 -8.66 2.38
C VAL A 40 -0.87 -8.80 1.65
N VAL A 41 -0.94 -9.13 0.36
CA VAL A 41 0.24 -9.19 -0.50
C VAL A 41 0.43 -7.82 -1.14
N LEU A 42 1.63 -7.27 -0.94
CA LEU A 42 2.03 -5.95 -1.41
C LEU A 42 3.19 -6.09 -2.39
N GLU A 43 3.34 -5.12 -3.26
CA GLU A 43 4.49 -4.97 -4.13
C GLU A 43 5.04 -3.53 -4.07
N THR A 44 6.35 -3.38 -4.25
CA THR A 44 6.98 -2.06 -4.33
C THR A 44 6.56 -1.32 -5.60
N ALA A 45 6.11 -0.07 -5.46
CA ALA A 45 5.73 0.73 -6.62
C ALA A 45 6.96 1.21 -7.42
N ASN A 46 8.02 1.58 -6.71
CA ASN A 46 9.26 2.12 -7.26
C ASN A 46 10.46 1.30 -6.78
N PRO A 47 11.57 1.26 -7.55
CA PRO A 47 12.80 0.65 -7.09
C PRO A 47 13.40 1.48 -5.93
N LEU A 48 14.02 0.79 -4.97
CA LEU A 48 14.69 1.41 -3.83
C LEU A 48 16.10 0.85 -3.68
N SER A 49 17.09 1.72 -3.52
CA SER A 49 18.48 1.34 -3.33
C SER A 49 18.98 1.76 -1.94
N SER A 50 19.85 0.95 -1.34
CA SER A 50 20.56 1.29 -0.10
C SER A 50 21.41 2.57 -0.22
N LYS A 51 21.75 2.99 -1.45
CA LYS A 51 22.49 4.22 -1.71
C LYS A 51 21.68 5.47 -1.39
N ASP A 52 20.41 5.49 -1.79
CA ASP A 52 19.56 6.68 -1.74
C ASP A 52 18.50 6.61 -0.62
N ALA A 53 18.27 5.42 -0.07
CA ALA A 53 17.32 5.20 1.01
C ALA A 53 17.78 5.82 2.33
N GLN A 54 16.84 6.44 3.04
CA GLN A 54 17.06 6.97 4.39
C GLN A 54 16.20 6.24 5.40
N VAL A 55 16.75 5.91 6.56
CA VAL A 55 15.99 5.30 7.66
C VAL A 55 14.84 6.23 8.06
N GLY A 56 13.64 5.67 8.21
CA GLY A 56 12.42 6.42 8.49
C GLY A 56 11.68 6.95 7.25
N GLN A 57 12.28 6.89 6.06
CA GLN A 57 11.65 7.30 4.81
C GLN A 57 10.41 6.45 4.50
N SER A 58 9.35 7.11 4.03
CA SER A 58 8.15 6.44 3.52
C SER A 58 8.36 5.94 2.09
N VAL A 59 7.98 4.69 1.86
CA VAL A 59 8.12 3.97 0.59
C VAL A 59 6.73 3.59 0.09
N SER A 60 6.41 4.00 -1.15
CA SER A 60 5.12 3.67 -1.76
C SER A 60 5.05 2.20 -2.15
N LEU A 61 4.04 1.52 -1.64
CA LEU A 61 3.67 0.15 -1.98
C LEU A 61 2.32 0.13 -2.69
N ARG A 62 2.02 -1.00 -3.33
CA ARG A 62 0.75 -1.27 -3.97
C ARG A 62 0.26 -2.65 -3.57
N VAL A 63 -1.05 -2.80 -3.38
CA VAL A 63 -1.64 -4.13 -3.14
C VAL A 63 -1.64 -4.93 -4.42
N LYS A 64 -1.11 -6.15 -4.37
CA LYS A 64 -0.99 -7.01 -5.55
C LYS A 64 -2.29 -7.76 -5.87
N TYR A 65 -2.97 -8.26 -4.85
CA TYR A 65 -4.17 -9.09 -4.99
C TYR A 65 -5.33 -8.53 -4.18
N ASP A 66 -6.55 -8.66 -4.72
CA ASP A 66 -7.78 -8.30 -4.01
C ASP A 66 -7.88 -9.10 -2.69
N VAL A 67 -8.10 -8.40 -1.58
CA VAL A 67 -8.44 -9.02 -0.30
C VAL A 67 -9.96 -9.08 -0.21
N VAL A 68 -10.50 -10.30 -0.22
CA VAL A 68 -11.95 -10.54 -0.22
C VAL A 68 -12.37 -11.20 1.08
N ILE A 69 -13.32 -10.60 1.79
CA ILE A 69 -13.91 -11.12 3.03
C ILE A 69 -15.43 -11.23 2.83
N GLY A 70 -15.99 -12.42 3.07
CA GLY A 70 -17.44 -12.62 2.95
C GLY A 70 -18.01 -12.32 1.54
N GLY A 71 -17.22 -12.58 0.50
CA GLY A 71 -17.62 -12.30 -0.90
C GLY A 71 -17.51 -10.84 -1.33
N ARG A 72 -16.84 -9.99 -0.52
CA ARG A 72 -16.63 -8.57 -0.81
C ARG A 72 -15.17 -8.18 -0.75
N THR A 73 -14.72 -7.44 -1.74
CA THR A 73 -13.37 -6.85 -1.76
C THR A 73 -13.31 -5.72 -0.73
N VAL A 74 -12.49 -5.91 0.30
CA VAL A 74 -12.24 -4.92 1.37
C VAL A 74 -10.99 -4.09 1.10
N VAL A 75 -10.01 -4.67 0.40
CA VAL A 75 -8.84 -3.98 -0.12
C VAL A 75 -8.65 -4.41 -1.57
N LYS A 76 -8.61 -3.45 -2.49
CA LYS A 76 -8.51 -3.71 -3.92
C LYS A 76 -7.04 -3.86 -4.33
N ALA A 77 -6.76 -4.74 -5.28
CA ALA A 77 -5.52 -4.73 -6.03
C ALA A 77 -5.32 -3.35 -6.65
N GLY A 78 -4.11 -2.82 -6.55
CA GLY A 78 -3.81 -1.44 -6.92
C GLY A 78 -3.98 -0.42 -5.79
N SER A 79 -4.61 -0.76 -4.66
CA SER A 79 -4.74 0.14 -3.52
C SER A 79 -3.37 0.62 -3.04
N ALA A 80 -3.31 1.89 -2.63
CA ALA A 80 -2.10 2.50 -2.11
C ALA A 80 -1.73 1.89 -0.75
N GLY A 81 -0.46 1.54 -0.60
CA GLY A 81 0.13 1.17 0.68
C GLY A 81 1.39 1.97 0.94
N SER A 82 1.84 1.98 2.18
CA SER A 82 3.09 2.61 2.59
C SER A 82 3.91 1.67 3.45
N ALA A 83 5.21 1.67 3.21
CA ALA A 83 6.23 1.07 4.07
C ALA A 83 7.15 2.15 4.63
N GLN A 84 7.89 1.79 5.67
CA GLN A 84 8.96 2.61 6.21
C GLN A 84 10.30 1.88 6.08
N VAL A 85 11.35 2.61 5.72
CA VAL A 85 12.72 2.10 5.75
C VAL A 85 13.14 1.90 7.20
N VAL A 86 13.43 0.65 7.58
CA VAL A 86 13.88 0.27 8.93
C VAL A 86 15.40 0.32 9.02
N SER A 87 16.10 -0.09 7.96
CA SER A 87 17.57 -0.02 7.89
C SER A 87 18.00 0.35 6.47
N ALA A 88 19.02 1.19 6.35
CA ALA A 88 19.67 1.52 5.09
C ALA A 88 21.17 1.70 5.37
N GLU A 89 21.96 0.75 4.92
CA GLU A 89 23.42 0.80 4.95
C GLU A 89 23.95 0.83 3.52
N GLN A 90 24.68 1.90 3.19
CA GLN A 90 25.38 1.98 1.91
C GLN A 90 26.56 1.01 1.89
N ARG A 91 26.91 0.54 0.69
CA ARG A 91 28.14 -0.24 0.51
C ARG A 91 29.37 0.56 0.93
N LYS A 92 30.40 -0.13 1.40
CA LYS A 92 31.68 0.49 1.75
C LYS A 92 32.83 -0.22 1.03
N GLY A 93 34.02 0.38 1.10
CA GLY A 93 35.25 -0.31 0.71
C GLY A 93 35.52 -1.51 1.62
N MET A 94 36.50 -2.34 1.27
CA MET A 94 36.89 -3.53 2.05
C MET A 94 35.82 -4.63 2.09
N GLY A 95 35.14 -4.88 0.95
CA GLY A 95 34.19 -5.98 0.83
C GLY A 95 32.88 -5.83 1.60
N LYS A 96 32.63 -4.70 2.27
CA LYS A 96 31.36 -4.49 2.98
C LYS A 96 30.24 -4.10 2.00
N GLU A 97 29.21 -4.91 1.96
CA GLU A 97 28.04 -4.71 1.13
C GLU A 97 27.02 -3.76 1.77
N GLY A 98 26.16 -3.20 0.93
CA GLY A 98 25.00 -2.46 1.40
C GLY A 98 23.89 -3.39 1.88
N SER A 99 23.03 -2.87 2.75
CA SER A 99 21.83 -3.56 3.25
C SER A 99 20.66 -2.58 3.27
N LEU A 100 19.47 -3.05 2.92
CA LEU A 100 18.25 -2.26 2.90
C LEU A 100 17.10 -3.09 3.43
N SER A 101 16.40 -2.59 4.45
CA SER A 101 15.19 -3.23 4.98
C SER A 101 14.03 -2.24 5.04
N ILE A 102 12.86 -2.69 4.59
CA ILE A 102 11.61 -1.93 4.62
C ILE A 102 10.53 -2.73 5.33
N ARG A 103 9.65 -2.05 6.07
CA ARG A 103 8.53 -2.65 6.79
C ARG A 103 7.20 -2.01 6.35
N PRO A 104 6.21 -2.79 5.91
CA PRO A 104 4.85 -2.30 5.66
C PRO A 104 4.26 -1.65 6.92
N THR A 105 3.56 -0.53 6.73
CA THR A 105 2.96 0.23 7.84
C THR A 105 1.45 0.36 7.69
N VAL A 106 0.96 0.67 6.49
CA VAL A 106 -0.45 0.97 6.27
C VAL A 106 -0.88 0.65 4.84
N VAL A 107 -2.16 0.34 4.67
CA VAL A 107 -2.82 0.16 3.37
C VAL A 107 -4.18 0.85 3.33
N GLN A 108 -4.56 1.34 2.17
CA GLN A 108 -5.86 1.96 1.94
C GLN A 108 -6.93 0.93 1.57
N ALA A 109 -8.03 0.92 2.32
CA ALA A 109 -9.22 0.11 2.06
C ALA A 109 -10.12 0.73 0.98
N VAL A 110 -11.16 -0.02 0.56
CA VAL A 110 -12.11 0.44 -0.47
C VAL A 110 -12.97 1.64 -0.04
N ASP A 111 -13.18 1.84 1.26
CA ASP A 111 -13.91 2.98 1.84
C ASP A 111 -13.01 4.20 2.10
N GLY A 112 -11.71 4.09 1.77
CA GLY A 112 -10.70 5.13 1.98
C GLY A 112 -10.03 5.10 3.35
N GLN A 113 -10.43 4.20 4.26
CA GLN A 113 -9.78 4.03 5.56
C GLN A 113 -8.34 3.53 5.41
N MET A 114 -7.49 3.96 6.34
CA MET A 114 -6.08 3.58 6.41
C MET A 114 -5.92 2.47 7.45
N ILE A 115 -5.72 1.24 6.97
CA ILE A 115 -5.62 0.04 7.81
C ILE A 115 -4.15 -0.19 8.19
N PRO A 116 -3.81 -0.24 9.48
CA PRO A 116 -2.45 -0.54 9.91
C PRO A 116 -2.07 -1.99 9.60
N LEU A 117 -0.86 -2.16 9.09
CA LEU A 117 -0.27 -3.45 8.77
C LEU A 117 0.87 -3.77 9.72
N THR A 118 1.05 -5.06 9.96
CA THR A 118 2.19 -5.63 10.67
C THR A 118 2.76 -6.79 9.86
N GLY A 119 4.05 -7.03 9.95
CA GLY A 119 4.68 -8.10 9.20
C GLY A 119 6.19 -8.07 9.34
N THR A 120 6.80 -9.21 9.03
CA THR A 120 8.24 -9.27 8.78
C THR A 120 8.52 -8.46 7.52
N GLY A 121 9.16 -7.31 7.70
CA GLY A 121 9.62 -6.49 6.59
C GLY A 121 10.53 -7.26 5.64
N VAL A 122 10.78 -6.69 4.47
CA VAL A 122 11.72 -7.26 3.50
C VAL A 122 13.07 -6.61 3.67
N GLY A 123 14.11 -7.43 3.83
CA GLY A 123 15.51 -7.03 3.76
C GLY A 123 16.17 -7.58 2.48
N GLN A 124 17.01 -6.79 1.85
CA GLN A 124 17.96 -7.24 0.83
C GLN A 124 19.38 -6.79 1.19
N SER A 125 20.35 -7.65 0.89
CA SER A 125 21.79 -7.33 0.93
C SER A 125 22.36 -7.28 -0.49
N GLY A 126 23.51 -6.62 -0.67
CA GLY A 126 24.15 -6.46 -1.97
C GLY A 126 24.45 -7.77 -2.72
N ASP A 127 24.75 -8.87 -2.02
CA ASP A 127 24.97 -10.19 -2.63
C ASP A 127 23.67 -10.96 -2.95
N ASP A 128 22.59 -10.65 -2.23
CA ASP A 128 21.32 -11.39 -2.32
C ASP A 128 20.53 -11.09 -3.60
N ALA A 129 21.01 -10.13 -4.42
CA ALA A 129 20.53 -9.85 -5.77
C ALA A 129 20.92 -11.00 -6.72
N LYS A 130 20.28 -12.17 -6.52
CA LYS A 130 20.19 -13.37 -7.36
C LYS A 130 21.15 -13.35 -8.56
N GLY A 131 22.40 -13.76 -8.35
CA GLY A 131 23.35 -13.94 -9.45
C GLY A 131 24.81 -13.89 -9.04
N GLY A 132 25.34 -15.02 -8.58
CA GLY A 132 26.79 -15.19 -8.45
C GLY A 132 27.14 -16.28 -7.47
N ALA A 133 27.30 -17.52 -7.96
CA ALA A 133 28.06 -18.53 -7.25
C ALA A 133 29.43 -17.94 -6.87
N ILE A 134 29.65 -17.65 -5.59
CA ILE A 134 31.00 -17.38 -5.11
C ILE A 134 31.67 -18.74 -5.00
N ALA A 135 32.37 -19.09 -6.08
CA ALA A 135 33.29 -20.21 -6.10
C ALA A 135 34.25 -20.09 -4.91
N LEU A 136 34.42 -21.20 -4.19
CA LEU A 136 35.34 -21.43 -3.08
C LEU A 136 36.80 -21.11 -3.46
N ALA A 137 37.15 -19.82 -3.52
CA ALA A 137 38.51 -19.37 -3.70
C ALA A 137 38.80 -18.27 -2.67
N VAL A 138 38.90 -18.67 -1.39
CA VAL A 138 39.59 -17.88 -0.37
C VAL A 138 41.08 -17.93 -0.70
N VAL A 139 41.49 -17.19 -1.72
CA VAL A 139 42.87 -16.76 -1.88
C VAL A 139 42.95 -15.43 -1.16
N VAL A 140 43.67 -15.39 -0.04
CA VAL A 140 43.96 -14.18 0.75
C VAL A 140 44.95 -13.30 -0.04
N SER A 141 44.55 -12.86 -1.23
CA SER A 141 45.31 -11.90 -2.02
C SER A 141 44.96 -10.49 -1.56
N PRO A 142 45.95 -9.58 -1.41
CA PRO A 142 45.69 -8.19 -1.02
C PRO A 142 44.77 -7.44 -2.00
N LEU A 143 44.59 -7.94 -3.23
CA LEU A 143 43.60 -7.44 -4.19
C LEU A 143 42.14 -7.67 -3.76
N PHE A 144 41.84 -8.67 -2.93
CA PHE A 144 40.47 -8.93 -2.48
C PHE A 144 39.93 -7.81 -1.57
N LEU A 145 40.80 -7.16 -0.77
CA LEU A 145 40.45 -6.02 0.07
C LEU A 145 40.09 -4.76 -0.72
N LEU A 146 40.46 -4.70 -2.01
CA LEU A 146 40.10 -3.60 -2.91
C LEU A 146 38.76 -3.81 -3.61
N LYS A 147 38.13 -4.99 -3.48
CA LYS A 147 36.78 -5.20 -4.01
C LYS A 147 35.78 -4.34 -3.21
N LYS A 148 35.04 -3.50 -3.95
CA LYS A 148 33.92 -2.74 -3.40
C LYS A 148 32.71 -3.67 -3.31
N GLY A 149 31.98 -3.63 -2.19
CA GLY A 149 30.70 -4.33 -2.07
C GLY A 149 29.67 -3.81 -3.08
N LYS A 150 28.55 -4.50 -3.23
CA LYS A 150 27.40 -4.05 -4.05
C LYS A 150 26.38 -3.32 -3.17
N ASP A 151 25.62 -2.42 -3.77
CA ASP A 151 24.47 -1.78 -3.12
C ASP A 151 23.28 -2.75 -3.12
N ALA A 152 22.49 -2.76 -2.04
CA ALA A 152 21.25 -3.51 -2.01
C ALA A 152 20.18 -2.76 -2.82
N VAL A 153 19.41 -3.49 -3.64
CA VAL A 153 18.39 -2.89 -4.51
C VAL A 153 17.12 -3.72 -4.48
N ILE A 154 16.05 -3.15 -3.92
CA ILE A 154 14.71 -3.72 -4.01
C ILE A 154 14.09 -3.21 -5.32
N PRO A 155 13.87 -4.07 -6.34
CA PRO A 155 13.30 -3.64 -7.60
C PRO A 155 11.83 -3.23 -7.43
N ALA A 156 11.27 -2.54 -8.43
CA ALA A 156 9.82 -2.37 -8.51
C ALA A 156 9.12 -3.72 -8.75
N GLY A 157 7.91 -3.87 -8.21
CA GLY A 157 7.16 -5.13 -8.26
C GLY A 157 7.65 -6.20 -7.29
N TYR A 158 8.56 -5.87 -6.37
CA TYR A 158 9.06 -6.81 -5.38
C TYR A 158 7.94 -7.16 -4.39
N GLU A 159 7.59 -8.44 -4.33
CA GLU A 159 6.48 -8.92 -3.50
C GLU A 159 6.86 -9.06 -2.03
N MET A 160 5.94 -8.66 -1.17
CA MET A 160 6.04 -8.84 0.27
C MET A 160 4.69 -9.14 0.89
N GLN A 161 4.73 -9.86 2.01
CA GLN A 161 3.56 -10.26 2.75
C GLN A 161 3.46 -9.45 4.05
N ALA A 162 2.28 -8.92 4.32
CA ALA A 162 1.96 -8.29 5.58
C ALA A 162 0.60 -8.81 6.05
N THR A 163 0.31 -8.64 7.33
CA THR A 163 -0.98 -8.95 7.93
C THR A 163 -1.59 -7.70 8.54
N VAL A 164 -2.92 -7.68 8.62
CA VAL A 164 -3.64 -6.59 9.29
C VAL A 164 -3.31 -6.60 10.78
N ALA A 165 -2.89 -5.45 11.33
CA ALA A 165 -2.44 -5.36 12.72
C ALA A 165 -3.61 -5.44 13.73
N SER A 166 -4.76 -4.88 13.39
CA SER A 166 -5.92 -4.79 14.26
C SER A 166 -7.22 -4.96 13.48
N GLU A 167 -8.22 -5.55 14.11
CA GLU A 167 -9.55 -5.69 13.51
C GLU A 167 -10.16 -4.31 13.21
N THR A 168 -10.83 -4.19 12.07
CA THR A 168 -11.43 -2.94 11.59
C THR A 168 -12.70 -3.22 10.80
N ILE A 169 -13.68 -2.34 10.92
CA ILE A 169 -14.95 -2.43 10.20
C ILE A 169 -14.86 -1.54 8.96
N ILE A 170 -15.02 -2.17 7.79
CA ILE A 170 -14.99 -1.51 6.48
C ILE A 170 -16.43 -1.30 6.00
N GLU A 171 -16.75 -0.11 5.51
CA GLU A 171 -18.12 0.28 5.11
C GLU A 171 -18.43 0.13 3.60
#